data_AF-A0A645HQY4-F1
#
_entry.id   AF-A0A645HQY4-F1
#
_cell.length_a   1.000
_cell.length_b   1.000
_cell.length_c   1.000
_cell.angle_alpha   90.00
_cell.angle_beta   90.00
_cell.angle_gamma   90.00
#
_symmetry.space_group_name_H-M   'P 1'
#
loop_
_entity.id
_entity.type
_entity.pdbx_description
1 polymer ?
#
loop_
_entity_poly.entity_id
_entity_poly.type
_entity_poly.pdbx_seq_one_letter_code
_entity_poly.pdbx_strand_id
1 'polypeptide(L)'
;MWLKHLTITGTGTTQQQLTVPDFKKTEILVPKIDIMKSFSEIANVLYEKILFLKRENDKLMQIRDSILPKLMSGEIDVSEAEVRCER
;
A
#
# COMPACT_ATOMS: atom_id res chain seq x y z
N MET A 1 4.04 -2.66 -12.46
CA MET A 1 5.46 -2.28 -12.44
C MET A 1 6.20 -3.18 -13.41
N TRP A 2 6.99 -2.59 -14.32
CA TRP A 2 7.62 -3.24 -15.48
C TRP A 2 8.52 -4.44 -15.17
N LEU A 3 8.87 -4.67 -13.90
CA LEU A 3 9.66 -5.83 -13.47
C LEU A 3 8.90 -7.17 -13.42
N LYS A 4 7.61 -7.22 -13.74
CA LYS A 4 6.79 -8.44 -13.55
C LYS A 4 7.25 -9.70 -14.33
N HIS A 5 8.25 -9.60 -15.20
CA HIS A 5 8.75 -10.74 -15.98
C HIS A 5 10.28 -10.93 -15.91
N LEU A 6 10.97 -10.24 -14.99
CA LEU A 6 12.40 -10.45 -14.81
C LEU A 6 12.65 -11.27 -13.55
N THR A 7 12.83 -12.58 -13.72
CA THR A 7 13.21 -13.47 -12.62
C THR A 7 14.68 -13.24 -12.32
N ILE A 8 14.97 -12.41 -11.31
CA ILE A 8 16.32 -12.34 -10.74
C ILE A 8 16.46 -13.58 -9.85
N THR A 9 17.05 -14.63 -10.39
CA THR A 9 17.18 -15.92 -9.70
C THR A 9 18.16 -15.77 -8.53
N GLY A 10 17.70 -16.05 -7.32
CA GLY A 10 18.57 -16.13 -6.15
C GLY A 10 19.41 -17.40 -6.17
N THR A 11 20.58 -17.36 -5.56
CA THR A 11 21.41 -18.55 -5.35
C THR A 11 21.14 -19.13 -3.95
N GLY A 12 21.17 -20.46 -3.81
CA GLY A 12 20.91 -21.16 -2.55
C GLY A 12 19.71 -22.12 -2.58
N THR A 13 19.89 -23.34 -2.06
CA THR A 13 18.88 -24.40 -2.09
C THR A 13 17.88 -24.33 -0.92
N THR A 14 18.27 -23.76 0.21
CA THR A 14 17.42 -23.65 1.42
C THR A 14 16.81 -22.25 1.59
N GLN A 15 17.54 -21.20 1.23
CA GLN A 15 17.05 -19.82 1.18
C GLN A 15 17.60 -19.14 -0.07
N GLN A 16 16.72 -18.56 -0.87
CA GLN A 16 17.10 -17.78 -2.04
C GLN A 16 17.80 -16.50 -1.58
N GLN A 17 19.09 -16.38 -1.87
CA GLN A 17 19.87 -15.18 -1.61
C GLN A 17 20.14 -14.44 -2.90
N LEU A 18 19.86 -13.15 -2.90
CA LEU A 18 20.11 -12.28 -4.03
C LEU A 18 21.39 -11.49 -3.75
N THR A 19 22.48 -11.84 -4.43
CA THR A 19 23.77 -11.22 -4.15
C THR A 19 23.97 -9.94 -4.99
N VAL A 20 24.83 -9.01 -4.51
CA VAL A 20 25.18 -7.79 -5.25
C VAL A 20 25.71 -8.10 -6.67
N PRO A 21 26.55 -9.15 -6.88
CA PRO A 21 26.91 -9.61 -8.22
C PRO A 21 25.71 -10.02 -9.08
N ASP A 22 24.71 -10.69 -8.53
CA ASP A 22 23.53 -11.15 -9.27
C ASP A 22 22.69 -9.97 -9.77
N PHE A 23 22.52 -8.95 -8.92
CA PHE A 23 21.89 -7.69 -9.31
C PHE A 23 22.64 -6.97 -10.44
N LYS A 24 23.97 -6.90 -10.37
CA LYS A 24 24.78 -6.21 -11.40
C LYS A 24 24.77 -6.91 -12.76
N LYS A 25 24.59 -8.24 -12.78
CA LYS A 25 24.53 -9.03 -14.02
C LYS A 25 23.15 -9.02 -14.68
N THR A 26 22.13 -8.51 -13.99
CA THR A 26 20.77 -8.51 -14.48
C THR A 26 20.59 -7.41 -15.51
N GLU A 27 20.44 -7.79 -16.78
CA GLU A 27 20.08 -6.84 -17.84
C GLU A 27 18.62 -6.43 -17.72
N ILE A 28 18.37 -5.13 -17.76
CA ILE A 28 17.04 -4.55 -17.74
C ILE A 28 16.82 -3.66 -18.96
N LEU A 29 15.61 -3.69 -19.49
CA LEU A 29 15.21 -2.73 -20.51
C LEU A 29 14.96 -1.37 -19.84
N VAL A 30 15.71 -0.36 -20.27
CA VAL A 30 15.56 1.02 -19.81
C VAL A 30 14.86 1.84 -20.90
N PRO A 31 13.59 2.23 -20.72
CA PRO A 31 12.88 3.07 -21.68
C PRO A 31 13.47 4.48 -21.78
N LYS A 32 13.07 5.23 -22.80
CA LYS A 32 13.44 6.66 -22.92
C LYS A 32 12.92 7.45 -21.70
N ILE A 33 13.70 8.45 -21.29
CA ILE A 33 13.43 9.28 -20.12
C ILE A 33 12.03 9.91 -20.18
N ASP A 34 11.57 10.33 -21.36
CA ASP A 34 10.25 10.98 -21.50
C ASP A 34 9.09 10.04 -21.19
N ILE A 35 9.22 8.76 -21.60
CA ILE A 35 8.24 7.72 -21.29
C ILE A 35 8.26 7.42 -19.79
N MET A 36 9.45 7.34 -19.19
CA MET A 36 9.59 7.12 -17.75
C MET A 36 8.94 8.25 -16.95
N LYS A 37 9.18 9.52 -17.32
CA LYS A 37 8.57 10.68 -16.67
C LYS A 37 7.05 10.64 -16.77
N SER A 38 6.51 10.44 -17.97
CA SER A 38 5.06 10.38 -18.21
C SER A 38 4.39 9.26 -17.41
N PHE A 39 5.03 8.09 -17.35
CA PHE A 39 4.55 6.99 -16.52
C PHE A 39 4.60 7.33 -15.02
N SER A 40 5.73 7.87 -14.56
CA SER A 40 5.93 8.24 -13.15
C SER A 40 4.92 9.28 -12.68
N GLU A 41 4.59 10.28 -13.50
CA GLU A 41 3.58 11.28 -13.17
C GLU A 41 2.22 10.63 -12.88
N ILE A 42 1.76 9.74 -13.75
CA ILE A 42 0.48 9.03 -13.57
C ILE A 42 0.55 8.07 -12.37
N ALA A 43 1.63 7.29 -12.28
CA ALA A 43 1.78 6.28 -11.24
C ALA A 43 1.89 6.91 -9.84
N ASN A 44 2.58 8.05 -9.72
CA ASN A 44 2.75 8.75 -8.45
C ASN A 44 1.42 9.27 -7.93
N VAL A 45 0.58 9.87 -8.78
CA VAL A 45 -0.75 10.34 -8.36
C VAL A 45 -1.60 9.20 -7.79
N LEU A 46 -1.58 8.04 -8.45
CA LEU A 46 -2.31 6.86 -7.98
C LEU A 46 -1.71 6.32 -6.67
N TYR A 47 -0.39 6.29 -6.56
CA TYR A 47 0.30 5.81 -5.38
C TYR A 47 0.05 6.70 -4.16
N GLU A 48 0.11 8.03 -4.32
CA GLU A 48 -0.21 8.99 -3.27
C GLU A 48 -1.66 8.82 -2.79
N LYS A 49 -2.61 8.59 -3.71
CA LYS A 49 -4.00 8.31 -3.34
C LYS A 49 -4.12 7.03 -2.51
N ILE A 50 -3.41 5.96 -2.89
CA ILE A 50 -3.39 4.71 -2.12
C ILE A 50 -2.81 4.95 -0.72
N LEU A 51 -1.71 5.69 -0.61
CA LEU A 51 -1.10 6.01 0.69
C LEU A 51 -2.01 6.86 1.57
N PHE A 52 -2.71 7.82 0.97
CA PHE A 52 -3.71 8.63 1.67
C PHE A 52 -4.83 7.76 2.24
N LEU A 53 -5.48 6.95 1.39
CA LEU A 53 -6.57 6.07 1.80
C LEU A 53 -6.14 5.06 2.86
N LYS A 54 -4.92 4.53 2.76
CA LYS A 54 -4.37 3.62 3.77
C LYS A 54 -4.26 4.31 5.13
N ARG A 55 -3.69 5.52 5.19
CA ARG A 55 -3.57 6.30 6.42
C ARG A 55 -4.93 6.67 7.01
N GLU A 56 -5.88 7.04 6.17
CA GLU A 56 -7.24 7.33 6.60
C GLU A 56 -7.91 6.09 7.21
N ASN A 57 -7.79 4.94 6.56
CA ASN A 57 -8.31 3.69 7.09
C ASN A 57 -7.66 3.30 8.44
N ASP A 58 -6.34 3.46 8.56
CA ASP A 58 -5.63 3.22 9.82
C ASP A 58 -6.14 4.15 10.93
N LYS A 59 -6.42 5.41 10.62
CA LYS A 59 -6.99 6.38 11.57
C LYS A 59 -8.43 6.02 11.96
N LEU A 60 -9.27 5.62 11.01
CA LEU A 60 -10.64 5.17 11.28
C LEU A 60 -10.65 3.93 12.16
N MET A 61 -9.74 2.98 11.92
CA MET A 61 -9.56 1.80 12.74
C MET A 61 -9.21 2.16 14.18
N GLN A 62 -8.26 3.09 14.40
CA GLN A 62 -7.91 3.55 15.74
C GLN A 62 -9.07 4.24 16.44
N ILE A 63 -9.84 5.06 15.71
CA ILE A 63 -11.02 5.72 16.26
C ILE A 63 -12.05 4.67 16.69
N ARG A 64 -12.37 3.70 15.81
CA ARG A 64 -13.25 2.57 16.14
C ARG A 64 -12.78 1.85 17.41
N ASP A 65 -11.51 1.51 17.49
CA ASP A 65 -10.95 0.75 18.62
C ASP A 65 -10.95 1.55 19.92
N SER A 66 -10.91 2.89 19.84
CA SER A 66 -11.04 3.76 21.01
C SER A 66 -12.49 3.99 21.46
N ILE A 67 -13.45 3.97 20.52
CA ILE A 67 -14.87 4.22 20.80
C ILE A 67 -15.57 2.94 21.24
N LEU A 68 -15.24 1.80 20.64
CA LEU A 68 -15.93 0.53 20.89
C LEU A 68 -15.93 0.13 22.37
N PRO A 69 -14.81 0.21 23.12
CA PRO A 69 -14.82 -0.10 24.55
C PRO A 69 -15.74 0.81 25.36
N LYS A 70 -15.80 2.10 25.02
CA LYS A 70 -16.64 3.10 25.70
C LYS A 70 -18.12 2.92 25.38
N LEU A 71 -18.42 2.47 24.15
CA LEU A 71 -19.76 2.07 23.76
C LEU A 71 -20.21 0.83 24.54
N MET A 72 -19.33 -0.17 24.64
CA MET A 72 -19.61 -1.43 25.35
C MET A 72 -19.71 -1.25 26.88
N SER A 73 -18.99 -0.27 27.46
CA SER A 73 -19.11 0.08 28.87
C SER A 73 -20.34 0.94 29.18
N GLY A 74 -21.06 1.43 28.16
CA GLY A 74 -22.20 2.34 28.32
C GLY A 74 -21.82 3.77 28.68
N GLU A 75 -20.53 4.14 28.59
CA GLU A 75 -20.07 5.52 28.77
C GLU A 75 -20.52 6.45 27.63
N ILE A 76 -20.81 5.87 26.46
CA ILE A 76 -21.35 6.58 25.30
C ILE A 76 -22.75 6.04 25.00
N ASP A 77 -23.76 6.87 25.18
CA ASP A 77 -25.14 6.58 24.77
C ASP A 77 -25.38 7.03 23.32
N VAL A 78 -25.86 6.11 22.49
CA VAL A 78 -26.14 6.34 21.06
C VAL A 78 -27.62 6.17 20.73
N SER A 79 -28.50 6.13 21.73
CA SER A 79 -29.94 5.92 21.55
C SER A 79 -30.63 7.00 20.71
N GLU A 80 -30.08 8.23 20.72
CA GLU A 80 -30.57 9.36 19.92
C GLU A 80 -29.79 9.58 18.61
N ALA A 81 -28.79 8.73 18.32
CA ALA A 81 -28.00 8.87 17.10
C ALA A 81 -28.79 8.40 15.88
N GLU A 82 -29.31 9.34 15.08
CA GLU A 82 -29.98 9.02 13.81
C GLU A 82 -28.96 8.46 12.79
N VAL A 83 -29.09 7.17 12.47
CA VAL A 83 -28.32 6.56 11.38
C VAL A 83 -28.93 6.98 10.05
N ARG A 84 -28.30 7.95 9.38
CA ARG A 84 -28.57 8.22 7.96
C ARG A 84 -28.00 7.08 7.10
N CYS A 85 -28.86 6.13 6.73
CA CYS A 85 -28.57 5.22 5.64
C CYS A 85 -28.78 5.94 4.30
N GLU A 86 -27.70 6.39 3.67
CA GLU A 86 -27.73 6.75 2.25
C GLU A 86 -27.74 5.46 1.43
N ARG A 87 -28.80 5.26 0.64
CA ARG A 87 -28.95 4.16 -0.33
C ARG A 87 -28.15 4.43 -1.59
#